data_AF-A0A3B8XHB1-F1
#
_entry.id   AF-A0A3B8XHB1-F1
#
_cell.length_a   1.000
_cell.length_b   1.000
_cell.length_c   1.000
_cell.angle_alpha   90.00
_cell.angle_beta   90.00
_cell.angle_gamma   90.00
#
_symmetry.space_group_name_H-M   'P 1'
#
loop_
_entity.id
_entity.type
_entity.pdbx_description
1 polymer ?
#
loop_
_entity_poly.entity_id
_entity_poly.type
_entity_poly.pdbx_seq_one_letter_code
_entity_poly.pdbx_strand_id
1 'polypeptide(L)'
;MLIQTKRRAAVWVTSGLVLQVRNLAIDVAARRVLSDASFTVAAGDKVGLVGRNGAGKTSLLKVLAGEHDPEAGLVLRRGSLGYVPQNPRPRAEAAQTALLHILSGRGLDKAAARLEELHRQLESDHSAAILQRFSDAEERFRLDGGYSGESDARRIATGLGVKPDRVDLALGVLSGGERRRVELARVLFAGNDLILLDEPTNHLDSDAKAWLMNFLRESRAAVIVVSHDLVLLDAAITRVLHLDAGRMIEYRGTYTQYRQARALEEKRVTALAGRQEAEIKRLSVLAEVMRRQTAKRARTA
;
A
#
# COMPACT_ATOMS: atom_id res chain seq x y z
N MET A 1 38.68 -5.61 -29.69
CA MET A 1 37.43 -6.08 -30.31
C MET A 1 36.31 -5.90 -29.28
N LEU A 2 35.61 -4.77 -29.34
CA LEU A 2 34.54 -4.41 -28.40
C LEU A 2 33.28 -5.24 -28.68
N ILE A 3 32.74 -5.91 -27.68
CA ILE A 3 31.41 -6.51 -27.74
C ILE A 3 30.44 -5.54 -27.05
N GLN A 4 29.76 -4.72 -27.84
CA GLN A 4 28.62 -3.94 -27.38
C GLN A 4 27.40 -4.85 -27.20
N THR A 5 26.99 -5.07 -25.96
CA THR A 5 25.69 -5.67 -25.63
C THR A 5 24.60 -4.59 -25.75
N LYS A 6 23.88 -4.61 -26.88
CA LYS A 6 22.65 -3.83 -27.08
C LYS A 6 21.60 -4.23 -26.04
N ARG A 7 21.34 -3.34 -25.07
CA ARG A 7 20.15 -3.38 -24.22
C ARG A 7 18.91 -3.17 -25.11
N ARG A 8 18.12 -4.22 -25.33
CA ARG A 8 16.79 -4.10 -25.92
C ARG A 8 15.86 -3.43 -24.90
N ALA A 9 15.44 -2.21 -25.20
CA ALA A 9 14.32 -1.57 -24.52
C ALA A 9 13.06 -2.40 -24.81
N ALA A 10 12.47 -2.97 -23.77
CA ALA A 10 11.18 -3.63 -23.87
C ALA A 10 10.11 -2.58 -24.20
N VAL A 11 9.38 -2.79 -25.29
CA VAL A 11 8.18 -2.03 -25.65
C VAL A 11 7.07 -2.50 -24.72
N TRP A 12 6.57 -1.61 -23.86
CA TRP A 12 5.52 -1.90 -22.90
C TRP A 12 4.15 -1.65 -23.55
N VAL A 13 3.30 -2.67 -23.57
CA VAL A 13 1.88 -2.50 -23.91
C VAL A 13 1.22 -1.74 -22.74
N THR A 14 0.77 -0.50 -22.98
CA THR A 14 0.30 0.48 -21.99
C THR A 14 -1.15 0.32 -21.52
N SER A 15 -1.84 -0.76 -21.86
CA SER A 15 -3.22 -0.98 -21.43
C SER A 15 -3.27 -1.50 -19.98
N GLY A 16 -3.50 -0.60 -19.02
CA GLY A 16 -3.78 -0.96 -17.63
C GLY A 16 -2.84 -0.40 -16.56
N LEU A 17 -1.87 0.45 -16.89
CA LEU A 17 -0.96 1.06 -15.90
C LEU A 17 -1.70 2.07 -15.01
N VAL A 18 -1.64 1.89 -13.68
CA VAL A 18 -2.28 2.78 -12.69
C VAL A 18 -1.27 3.61 -11.87
N LEU A 19 -0.05 3.10 -11.69
CA LEU A 19 1.02 3.81 -10.99
C LEU A 19 2.35 3.62 -11.74
N GLN A 20 3.07 4.72 -11.93
CA GLN A 20 4.43 4.71 -12.43
C GLN A 20 5.33 5.53 -11.52
N VAL A 21 6.42 4.92 -11.07
CA VAL A 21 7.43 5.54 -10.22
C VAL A 21 8.76 5.49 -10.94
N ARG A 22 9.45 6.62 -11.05
CA ARG A 22 10.74 6.73 -11.73
C ARG A 22 11.75 7.49 -10.88
N ASN A 23 12.92 6.89 -10.65
CA ASN A 23 14.07 7.45 -9.95
C ASN A 23 13.69 8.16 -8.64
N LEU A 24 12.75 7.58 -7.89
CA LEU A 24 12.19 8.18 -6.70
C LEU A 24 13.21 8.19 -5.57
N ALA A 25 13.41 9.37 -4.98
CA ALA A 25 14.15 9.55 -3.74
C ALA A 25 13.25 10.16 -2.66
N ILE A 26 13.42 9.70 -1.43
CA ILE A 26 12.65 10.14 -0.27
C ILE A 26 13.62 10.38 0.89
N ASP A 27 13.53 11.58 1.45
CA ASP A 27 14.22 11.98 2.67
C ASP A 27 13.20 12.16 3.80
N VAL A 28 13.57 11.72 5.01
CA VAL A 28 12.76 11.90 6.21
C VAL A 28 13.65 12.52 7.27
N ALA A 29 13.30 13.72 7.75
CA ALA A 29 14.11 14.47 8.71
C ALA A 29 15.60 14.55 8.30
N ALA A 30 15.85 14.97 7.05
CA ALA A 30 17.18 15.06 6.44
C ALA A 30 17.98 13.74 6.33
N ARG A 31 17.34 12.59 6.53
CA ARG A 31 17.93 11.27 6.28
C ARG A 31 17.32 10.64 5.03
N ARG A 32 18.16 10.28 4.07
CA ARG A 32 17.78 9.49 2.89
C ARG A 32 17.24 8.12 3.33
N VAL A 33 15.96 7.86 3.07
CA VAL A 33 15.31 6.57 3.35
C VAL A 33 15.09 5.72 2.10
N LEU A 34 15.07 6.35 0.92
CA LEU A 34 14.95 5.67 -0.36
C LEU A 34 15.67 6.45 -1.46
N SER A 35 16.41 5.76 -2.31
CA SER A 35 17.07 6.31 -3.49
C SER A 35 16.77 5.47 -4.74
N ASP A 36 16.64 6.16 -5.87
CA ASP A 36 16.58 5.58 -7.22
C ASP A 36 15.51 4.49 -7.43
N ALA A 37 14.40 4.55 -6.67
CA ALA A 37 13.34 3.57 -6.81
C ALA A 37 12.56 3.78 -8.12
N SER A 38 12.46 2.74 -8.94
CA SER A 38 11.68 2.75 -10.18
C SER A 38 10.87 1.47 -10.29
N PHE A 39 9.55 1.60 -10.38
CA PHE A 39 8.64 0.47 -10.53
C PHE A 39 7.31 0.92 -11.14
N THR A 40 6.51 -0.05 -11.56
CA THR A 40 5.17 0.18 -12.13
C THR A 40 4.17 -0.75 -11.48
N VAL A 41 2.93 -0.28 -11.37
CA VAL A 41 1.80 -1.09 -10.90
C VAL A 41 0.67 -0.95 -11.91
N ALA A 42 0.18 -2.09 -12.39
CA ALA A 42 -0.95 -2.21 -13.29
C ALA A 42 -2.23 -2.53 -12.51
N ALA A 43 -3.38 -2.29 -13.14
CA ALA A 43 -4.69 -2.69 -12.63
C ALA A 43 -4.68 -4.19 -12.30
N GLY A 44 -5.27 -4.53 -11.15
CA GLY A 44 -5.32 -5.90 -10.65
C GLY A 44 -4.07 -6.39 -9.92
N ASP A 45 -2.91 -5.73 -10.04
CA ASP A 45 -1.70 -6.12 -9.32
C ASP A 45 -1.96 -6.12 -7.80
N LYS A 46 -1.50 -7.17 -7.12
CA LYS A 46 -1.42 -7.20 -5.65
C LYS A 46 0.05 -7.22 -5.26
N VAL A 47 0.48 -6.14 -4.62
CA VAL A 47 1.88 -5.84 -4.34
C VAL A 47 2.09 -5.84 -2.82
N GLY A 48 2.93 -6.74 -2.34
CA GLY A 48 3.41 -6.67 -0.95
C GLY A 48 4.57 -5.70 -0.83
N LEU A 49 4.52 -4.74 0.09
CA LEU A 49 5.64 -3.86 0.43
C LEU A 49 6.25 -4.31 1.75
N VAL A 50 7.50 -4.77 1.69
CA VAL A 50 8.22 -5.36 2.83
C VAL A 50 9.54 -4.65 3.06
N GLY A 51 10.07 -4.78 4.28
CA GLY A 51 11.31 -4.14 4.69
C GLY A 51 11.39 -4.00 6.19
N ARG A 52 12.59 -3.71 6.71
CA ARG A 52 12.84 -3.55 8.15
C ARG A 52 12.03 -2.40 8.74
N ASN A 53 11.85 -2.39 10.06
CA ASN A 53 11.26 -1.24 10.74
C ASN A 53 12.16 -0.03 10.56
N GLY A 54 11.56 1.12 10.23
CA GLY A 54 12.32 2.33 9.88
C GLY A 54 12.93 2.34 8.46
N ALA A 55 12.68 1.32 7.62
CA ALA A 55 13.19 1.30 6.24
C ALA A 55 12.56 2.38 5.32
N GLY A 56 11.44 3.00 5.72
CA GLY A 56 10.76 4.04 4.94
C GLY A 56 9.47 3.60 4.24
N LYS A 57 8.89 2.45 4.61
CA LYS A 57 7.64 1.90 4.00
C LYS A 57 6.47 2.89 4.06
N THR A 58 6.15 3.40 5.25
CA THR A 58 5.12 4.42 5.46
C THR A 58 5.44 5.70 4.69
N SER A 59 6.70 6.14 4.69
CA SER A 59 7.10 7.35 3.95
C SER A 59 6.90 7.19 2.45
N LEU A 60 7.23 6.01 1.91
CA LEU A 60 6.92 5.68 0.52
C LEU A 60 5.43 5.74 0.26
N LEU A 61 4.59 5.07 1.06
CA LEU A 61 3.14 5.12 0.87
C LEU A 61 2.58 6.54 0.91
N LYS A 62 3.06 7.40 1.81
CA LYS A 62 2.67 8.82 1.86
C LYS A 62 3.03 9.58 0.59
N VAL A 63 4.24 9.37 0.07
CA VAL A 63 4.66 9.96 -1.22
C VAL A 63 3.85 9.39 -2.38
N LEU A 64 3.51 8.10 -2.37
CA LEU A 64 2.63 7.48 -3.37
C LEU A 64 1.17 7.91 -3.23
N ALA A 65 0.72 8.31 -2.05
CA ALA A 65 -0.61 8.87 -1.81
C ALA A 65 -0.66 10.36 -2.16
N GLY A 66 0.50 11.03 -2.23
CA GLY A 66 0.60 12.48 -2.48
C GLY A 66 0.40 13.32 -1.24
N GLU A 67 0.55 12.72 -0.06
CA GLU A 67 0.56 13.47 1.20
C GLU A 67 1.88 14.22 1.41
N HIS A 68 2.98 13.72 0.83
CA HIS A 68 4.29 14.36 0.85
C HIS A 68 4.91 14.35 -0.55
N ASP A 69 5.72 15.37 -0.84
CA ASP A 69 6.49 15.44 -2.07
C ASP A 69 7.74 14.54 -2.01
N PRO A 70 8.15 13.96 -3.15
CA PRO A 70 9.43 13.29 -3.24
C PRO A 70 10.59 14.31 -3.26
N GLU A 71 11.76 13.89 -2.77
CA GLU A 71 12.99 14.69 -2.88
C GLU A 71 13.48 14.74 -4.34
N ALA A 72 13.34 13.64 -5.05
CA ALA A 72 13.63 13.55 -6.48
C ALA A 72 12.79 12.44 -7.15
N GLY A 73 12.74 12.48 -8.48
CA GLY A 73 12.01 11.50 -9.27
C GLY A 73 10.57 11.92 -9.55
N LEU A 74 9.79 10.98 -10.09
CA LEU A 74 8.43 11.24 -10.56
C LEU A 74 7.48 10.11 -10.12
N VAL A 75 6.31 10.49 -9.63
CA VAL A 75 5.19 9.60 -9.36
C VAL A 75 4.02 10.01 -10.26
N LEU A 76 3.66 9.17 -11.21
CA LEU A 76 2.48 9.36 -12.06
C LEU A 76 1.40 8.36 -11.66
N ARG A 77 0.18 8.86 -11.50
CA ARG A 77 -1.00 8.06 -11.11
C ARG A 77 -2.08 8.22 -12.16
N ARG A 78 -2.86 7.18 -12.37
CA ARG A 78 -4.06 7.20 -13.21
C ARG A 78 -5.21 6.60 -12.43
N GLY A 79 -6.38 7.25 -12.54
CA GLY A 79 -7.56 6.85 -11.80
C GLY A 79 -7.58 7.37 -10.36
N SER A 80 -8.47 6.80 -9.59
CA SER A 80 -8.74 7.10 -8.18
C SER A 80 -7.80 6.35 -7.25
N LEU A 81 -7.43 6.99 -6.13
CA LEU A 81 -6.51 6.44 -5.14
C LEU A 81 -7.14 6.47 -3.76
N GLY A 82 -7.17 5.31 -3.12
CA GLY A 82 -7.52 5.14 -1.72
C GLY A 82 -6.27 4.91 -0.88
N TYR A 83 -6.08 5.68 0.20
CA TYR A 83 -4.97 5.46 1.14
C TYR A 83 -5.49 5.31 2.56
N VAL A 84 -5.09 4.24 3.22
CA VAL A 84 -5.33 4.01 4.64
C VAL A 84 -4.00 4.09 5.39
N PRO A 85 -3.71 5.21 6.07
CA PRO A 85 -2.51 5.34 6.88
C PRO A 85 -2.58 4.45 8.12
N GLN A 86 -1.41 4.16 8.71
CA GLN A 86 -1.33 3.36 9.94
C GLN A 86 -2.13 3.97 11.10
N ASN A 87 -2.17 5.30 11.21
CA ASN A 87 -2.97 6.00 12.22
C ASN A 87 -3.78 7.09 11.51
N PRO A 88 -5.03 6.81 11.10
CA PRO A 88 -5.88 7.82 10.49
C PRO A 88 -6.12 8.94 11.51
N ARG A 89 -5.92 10.19 11.07
CA ARG A 89 -6.28 11.34 11.89
C ARG A 89 -7.80 11.39 12.01
N PRO A 90 -8.36 11.71 13.19
CA PRO A 90 -9.78 11.98 13.28
C PRO A 90 -10.12 13.13 12.32
N ARG A 91 -11.00 12.90 11.36
CA ARG A 91 -11.58 14.00 10.58
C ARG A 91 -12.47 14.85 11.51
N ALA A 92 -12.68 16.11 11.14
CA ALA A 92 -13.60 17.03 11.81
C ALA A 92 -15.08 16.58 11.77
N GLU A 93 -15.37 15.39 11.22
CA GLU A 93 -16.68 14.78 10.98
C GLU A 93 -17.18 13.97 12.19
N ALA A 94 -16.82 14.34 13.42
CA ALA A 94 -17.13 13.54 14.62
C ALA A 94 -18.63 13.30 14.85
N ALA A 95 -19.49 14.16 14.28
CA ALA A 95 -20.95 14.09 14.40
C ALA A 95 -21.62 13.17 13.37
N GLN A 96 -20.95 12.83 12.27
CA GLN A 96 -21.52 11.95 11.25
C GLN A 96 -21.54 10.50 11.74
N THR A 97 -22.56 9.73 11.33
CA THR A 97 -22.62 8.29 11.61
C THR A 97 -21.54 7.54 10.82
N ALA A 98 -21.08 6.40 11.35
CA ALA A 98 -20.14 5.53 10.64
C ALA A 98 -20.67 5.12 9.25
N LEU A 99 -21.97 4.83 9.12
CA LEU A 99 -22.59 4.49 7.85
C LEU A 99 -22.44 5.61 6.80
N LEU A 100 -22.89 6.82 7.14
CA LEU A 100 -22.85 7.95 6.21
C LEU A 100 -21.40 8.29 5.84
N HIS A 101 -20.48 8.15 6.79
CA HIS A 101 -19.07 8.33 6.53
C HIS A 101 -18.52 7.28 5.54
N ILE A 102 -18.92 6.01 5.63
CA ILE A 102 -18.54 4.99 4.63
C ILE A 102 -19.13 5.33 3.26
N LEU A 103 -20.43 5.68 3.20
CA LEU A 103 -21.12 6.06 1.97
C LEU A 103 -20.49 7.27 1.28
N SER A 104 -19.94 8.21 2.07
CA SER A 104 -19.19 9.36 1.56
C SER A 104 -17.95 8.98 0.74
N GLY A 105 -17.44 7.75 0.87
CA GLY A 105 -16.36 7.23 0.05
C GLY A 105 -16.67 7.25 -1.46
N ARG A 106 -17.95 7.12 -1.84
CA ARG A 106 -18.45 7.29 -3.22
C ARG A 106 -19.24 8.59 -3.41
N GLY A 107 -19.35 9.42 -2.37
CA GLY A 107 -20.22 10.62 -2.38
C GLY A 107 -21.71 10.32 -2.35
N LEU A 108 -22.12 9.09 -1.98
CA LEU A 108 -23.53 8.69 -1.95
C LEU A 108 -24.33 9.42 -0.87
N ASP A 109 -23.68 9.85 0.21
CA ASP A 109 -24.27 10.69 1.25
C ASP A 109 -24.81 12.01 0.66
N LYS A 110 -23.99 12.70 -0.13
CA LYS A 110 -24.35 13.96 -0.79
C LYS A 110 -25.32 13.73 -1.95
N ALA A 111 -25.14 12.64 -2.69
CA ALA A 111 -26.03 12.32 -3.81
C ALA A 111 -27.46 12.00 -3.32
N ALA A 112 -27.60 11.26 -2.23
CA ALA A 112 -28.90 11.00 -1.59
C ALA A 112 -29.55 12.30 -1.11
N ALA A 113 -28.83 13.14 -0.37
CA ALA A 113 -29.34 14.43 0.10
C ALA A 113 -29.75 15.35 -1.07
N ARG A 114 -29.00 15.32 -2.18
CA ARG A 114 -29.32 16.09 -3.39
C ARG A 114 -30.60 15.60 -4.07
N LEU A 115 -30.81 14.29 -4.10
CA LEU A 115 -32.04 13.68 -4.63
C LEU A 115 -33.26 14.07 -3.81
N GLU A 116 -33.18 13.99 -2.49
CA GLU A 116 -34.27 14.40 -1.59
C GLU A 116 -34.65 15.87 -1.79
N GLU A 117 -33.64 16.75 -1.95
CA GLU A 117 -33.86 18.17 -2.22
C GLU A 117 -34.56 18.40 -3.56
N LEU A 118 -34.10 17.74 -4.63
CA LEU A 118 -34.72 17.86 -5.96
C LEU A 118 -36.14 17.26 -5.98
N HIS A 119 -36.37 16.17 -5.25
CA HIS A 119 -37.70 15.58 -5.09
C HIS A 119 -38.66 16.56 -4.43
N ARG A 120 -38.24 17.22 -3.34
CA ARG A 120 -39.04 18.24 -2.66
C ARG A 120 -39.32 19.45 -3.55
N GLN A 121 -38.37 19.86 -4.39
CA GLN A 121 -38.59 20.93 -5.37
C GLN A 121 -39.65 20.54 -6.39
N LEU A 122 -39.64 19.29 -6.88
CA LEU A 122 -40.64 18.77 -7.83
C LEU A 122 -42.07 18.78 -7.29
N GLU A 123 -42.27 18.67 -5.97
CA GLU A 123 -43.60 18.78 -5.36
C GLU A 123 -44.26 20.15 -5.64
N SER A 124 -43.46 21.20 -5.89
CA SER A 124 -43.92 22.57 -6.08
C SER A 124 -43.63 23.14 -7.48
N ASP A 125 -42.52 22.78 -8.11
CA ASP A 125 -42.09 23.25 -9.43
C ASP A 125 -41.89 22.06 -10.38
N HIS A 126 -42.82 21.93 -11.32
CA HIS A 126 -42.84 20.87 -12.35
C HIS A 126 -42.20 21.34 -13.66
N SER A 127 -41.36 22.38 -13.63
CA SER A 127 -40.66 22.87 -14.80
C SER A 127 -39.78 21.78 -15.40
N ALA A 128 -39.66 21.79 -16.74
CA ALA A 128 -38.81 20.84 -17.46
C ALA A 128 -37.35 20.86 -16.97
N ALA A 129 -36.88 22.00 -16.45
CA ALA A 129 -35.53 22.15 -15.91
C ALA A 129 -35.32 21.35 -14.61
N ILE A 130 -36.28 21.36 -13.68
CA ILE A 130 -36.17 20.60 -12.42
C ILE A 130 -36.35 19.10 -12.70
N LEU A 131 -37.30 18.74 -13.55
CA LEU A 131 -37.48 17.35 -14.01
C LEU A 131 -36.20 16.76 -14.59
N GLN A 132 -35.52 17.51 -15.47
CA GLN A 132 -34.26 17.05 -16.06
C GLN A 132 -33.16 16.89 -15.02
N ARG A 133 -33.00 17.87 -14.10
CA ARG A 133 -31.99 17.78 -13.03
C ARG A 133 -32.23 16.61 -12.09
N PHE A 134 -33.48 16.32 -11.77
CA PHE A 134 -33.86 15.16 -10.95
C PHE A 134 -33.51 13.86 -11.68
N SER A 135 -33.91 13.72 -12.95
CA SER A 135 -33.61 12.53 -13.76
C SER A 135 -32.10 12.29 -13.89
N ASP A 136 -31.31 13.34 -14.17
CA ASP A 136 -29.85 13.25 -14.26
C ASP A 136 -29.22 12.83 -12.92
N ALA A 137 -29.74 13.34 -11.80
CA ALA A 137 -29.25 13.01 -10.47
C ALA A 137 -29.62 11.58 -10.06
N GLU A 138 -30.83 11.13 -10.38
CA GLU A 138 -31.31 9.77 -10.11
C GLU A 138 -30.51 8.73 -10.90
N GLU A 139 -30.26 9.01 -12.18
CA GLU A 139 -29.46 8.14 -13.02
C GLU A 139 -28.02 8.01 -12.50
N ARG A 140 -27.38 9.11 -12.10
CA ARG A 140 -26.05 9.07 -11.48
C ARG A 140 -26.05 8.29 -10.18
N PHE A 141 -27.02 8.55 -9.30
CA PHE A 141 -27.15 7.84 -8.03
C PHE A 141 -27.30 6.33 -8.25
N ARG A 142 -28.08 5.92 -9.26
CA ARG A 142 -28.22 4.53 -9.67
C ARG A 142 -26.91 3.93 -10.14
N LEU A 143 -26.18 4.61 -11.03
CA LEU A 143 -24.91 4.15 -11.60
C LEU A 143 -23.80 4.02 -10.53
N ASP A 144 -23.79 4.91 -9.54
CA ASP A 144 -22.83 4.88 -8.42
C ASP A 144 -23.17 3.82 -7.35
N GLY A 145 -24.28 3.09 -7.54
CA GLY A 145 -24.74 2.03 -6.66
C GLY A 145 -25.52 2.51 -5.44
N GLY A 146 -26.20 3.65 -5.54
CA GLY A 146 -26.94 4.28 -4.44
C GLY A 146 -27.98 3.37 -3.77
N TYR A 147 -28.67 2.51 -4.53
CA TYR A 147 -29.68 1.59 -3.99
C TYR A 147 -29.11 0.41 -3.21
N SER A 148 -27.91 -0.08 -3.56
CA SER A 148 -27.23 -1.16 -2.81
C SER A 148 -26.19 -0.63 -1.82
N GLY A 149 -25.87 0.67 -1.89
CA GLY A 149 -24.74 1.28 -1.21
C GLY A 149 -24.76 1.08 0.29
N GLU A 150 -25.92 1.22 0.94
CA GLU A 150 -26.05 0.98 2.38
C GLU A 150 -25.77 -0.49 2.73
N SER A 151 -26.38 -1.44 2.02
CA SER A 151 -26.17 -2.87 2.27
C SER A 151 -24.72 -3.28 2.04
N ASP A 152 -24.07 -2.75 1.00
CA ASP A 152 -22.66 -2.97 0.72
C ASP A 152 -21.75 -2.36 1.79
N ALA A 153 -22.04 -1.12 2.23
CA ALA A 153 -21.31 -0.45 3.29
C ALA A 153 -21.39 -1.23 4.61
N ARG A 154 -22.59 -1.69 5.01
CA ARG A 154 -22.78 -2.51 6.20
C ARG A 154 -22.05 -3.85 6.09
N ARG A 155 -22.13 -4.53 4.94
CA ARG A 155 -21.42 -5.79 4.69
C ARG A 155 -19.91 -5.64 4.85
N ILE A 156 -19.32 -4.58 4.29
CA ILE A 156 -17.89 -4.29 4.44
C ILE A 156 -17.54 -3.98 5.89
N ALA A 157 -18.32 -3.13 6.56
CA ALA A 157 -18.08 -2.78 7.96
C ALA A 157 -18.14 -4.00 8.90
N THR A 158 -19.16 -4.84 8.73
CA THR A 158 -19.30 -6.10 9.49
C THR A 158 -18.20 -7.10 9.16
N GLY A 159 -17.79 -7.20 7.90
CA GLY A 159 -16.65 -8.04 7.51
C GLY A 159 -15.32 -7.62 8.15
N LEU A 160 -15.15 -6.33 8.43
CA LEU A 160 -14.02 -5.80 9.20
C LEU A 160 -14.23 -5.89 10.73
N GLY A 161 -15.33 -6.47 11.19
CA GLY A 161 -15.63 -6.65 12.62
C GLY A 161 -16.22 -5.42 13.31
N VAL A 162 -16.76 -4.45 12.56
CA VAL A 162 -17.61 -3.39 13.13
C VAL A 162 -19.01 -3.95 13.33
N LYS A 163 -19.48 -3.99 14.57
CA LYS A 163 -20.81 -4.53 14.88
C LYS A 163 -21.93 -3.69 14.26
N PRO A 164 -23.07 -4.29 13.87
CA PRO A 164 -24.16 -3.57 13.21
C PRO A 164 -24.68 -2.37 14.00
N ASP A 165 -24.83 -2.49 15.32
CA ASP A 165 -25.26 -1.43 16.24
C ASP A 165 -24.28 -0.25 16.30
N ARG A 166 -23.00 -0.50 16.01
CA ARG A 166 -21.95 0.53 16.00
C ARG A 166 -21.93 1.33 14.70
N VAL A 167 -22.40 0.77 13.59
CA VAL A 167 -22.40 1.43 12.27
C VAL A 167 -23.34 2.65 12.24
N ASP A 168 -24.39 2.63 13.06
CA ASP A 168 -25.37 3.70 13.17
C ASP A 168 -24.97 4.80 14.17
N LEU A 169 -23.89 4.60 14.92
CA LEU A 169 -23.39 5.59 15.90
C LEU A 169 -22.52 6.65 15.23
N ALA A 170 -22.47 7.83 15.85
CA ALA A 170 -21.54 8.89 15.48
C ALA A 170 -20.08 8.45 15.65
N LEU A 171 -19.21 8.88 14.73
CA LEU A 171 -17.78 8.55 14.75
C LEU A 171 -17.10 8.93 16.07
N GLY A 172 -17.53 10.01 16.72
CA GLY A 172 -16.98 10.46 18.01
C GLY A 172 -17.20 9.49 19.17
N VAL A 173 -18.20 8.61 19.08
CA VAL A 173 -18.53 7.61 20.12
C VAL A 173 -17.68 6.34 19.99
N LEU A 174 -17.18 6.08 18.79
CA LEU A 174 -16.43 4.85 18.48
C LEU A 174 -15.03 4.86 19.10
N SER A 175 -14.59 3.68 19.55
CA SER A 175 -13.20 3.48 19.98
C SER A 175 -12.23 3.78 18.84
N GLY A 176 -10.96 4.05 19.17
CA GLY A 176 -9.93 4.31 18.13
C GLY A 176 -9.77 3.14 17.15
N GLY A 177 -9.92 1.90 17.64
CA GLY A 177 -9.92 0.70 16.80
C GLY A 177 -11.12 0.62 15.86
N GLU A 178 -12.34 0.86 16.37
CA GLU A 178 -13.55 0.88 15.55
C GLU A 178 -13.50 1.98 14.48
N ARG A 179 -13.06 3.20 14.85
CA ARG A 179 -12.88 4.30 13.88
C ARG A 179 -11.92 3.93 12.76
N ARG A 180 -10.81 3.29 13.09
CA ARG A 180 -9.85 2.82 12.08
C ARG A 180 -10.47 1.80 11.12
N ARG A 181 -11.30 0.89 11.62
CA ARG A 181 -12.03 -0.09 10.79
C ARG A 181 -13.06 0.59 9.88
N VAL A 182 -13.73 1.63 10.37
CA VAL A 182 -14.67 2.44 9.57
C VAL A 182 -13.95 3.21 8.46
N GLU A 183 -12.78 3.79 8.73
CA GLU A 183 -11.96 4.44 7.69
C GLU A 183 -11.46 3.44 6.64
N LEU A 184 -11.04 2.25 7.07
CA LEU A 184 -10.71 1.17 6.15
C LEU A 184 -11.94 0.77 5.31
N ALA A 185 -13.12 0.60 5.94
CA ALA A 185 -14.37 0.28 5.24
C ALA A 185 -14.71 1.32 4.17
N ARG A 186 -14.59 2.60 4.49
CA ARG A 186 -14.81 3.72 3.57
C ARG A 186 -13.90 3.66 2.34
N VAL A 187 -12.60 3.41 2.52
CA VAL A 187 -11.64 3.32 1.41
C VAL A 187 -11.89 2.09 0.53
N LEU A 188 -12.25 0.96 1.13
CA LEU A 188 -12.64 -0.25 0.38
C LEU A 188 -13.97 -0.07 -0.36
N PHE A 189 -14.91 0.64 0.25
CA PHE A 189 -16.21 0.96 -0.35
C PHE A 189 -16.06 1.89 -1.55
N ALA A 190 -15.18 2.88 -1.49
CA ALA A 190 -15.00 3.93 -2.51
C ALA A 190 -14.71 3.42 -3.94
N GLY A 191 -14.27 2.16 -4.11
CA GLY A 191 -14.08 1.59 -5.45
C GLY A 191 -12.86 2.13 -6.19
N ASN A 192 -11.79 2.47 -5.46
CA ASN A 192 -10.58 3.07 -6.02
C ASN A 192 -9.84 2.14 -7.01
N ASP A 193 -9.19 2.72 -8.02
CA ASP A 193 -8.35 2.00 -8.98
C ASP A 193 -7.03 1.49 -8.35
N LEU A 194 -6.49 2.27 -7.41
CA LEU A 194 -5.31 1.94 -6.61
C LEU A 194 -5.60 2.11 -5.12
N ILE A 195 -5.31 1.08 -4.34
CA ILE A 195 -5.45 1.09 -2.88
C ILE A 195 -4.08 0.92 -2.24
N LEU A 196 -3.73 1.85 -1.36
CA LEU A 196 -2.52 1.86 -0.55
C LEU A 196 -2.89 1.58 0.90
N LEU A 197 -2.34 0.53 1.49
CA LEU A 197 -2.66 0.11 2.86
C LEU A 197 -1.40 0.03 3.71
N ASP A 198 -1.35 0.80 4.80
CA ASP A 198 -0.25 0.77 5.75
C ASP A 198 -0.64 0.03 7.04
N GLU A 199 -0.17 -1.21 7.18
CA GLU A 199 -0.47 -2.12 8.28
C GLU A 199 -1.98 -2.26 8.57
N PRO A 200 -2.81 -2.58 7.55
CA PRO A 200 -4.28 -2.53 7.69
C PRO A 200 -4.83 -3.62 8.61
N THR A 201 -4.04 -4.67 8.91
CA THR A 201 -4.44 -5.76 9.80
C THR A 201 -4.25 -5.44 11.28
N ASN A 202 -3.59 -4.32 11.61
CA ASN A 202 -3.47 -3.90 13.00
C ASN A 202 -4.85 -3.58 13.57
N HIS A 203 -5.11 -4.06 14.79
CA HIS A 203 -6.40 -3.94 15.48
C HIS A 203 -7.56 -4.72 14.86
N LEU A 204 -7.30 -5.62 13.90
CA LEU A 204 -8.24 -6.63 13.44
C LEU A 204 -8.01 -7.95 14.18
N ASP A 205 -9.11 -8.62 14.51
CA ASP A 205 -9.10 -10.02 14.93
C ASP A 205 -8.83 -10.97 13.74
N SER A 206 -8.67 -12.26 14.01
CA SER A 206 -8.35 -13.26 12.98
C SER A 206 -9.36 -13.29 11.84
N ASP A 207 -10.64 -13.14 12.17
CA ASP A 207 -11.74 -13.32 11.22
C ASP A 207 -11.81 -12.10 10.29
N ALA A 208 -11.72 -10.89 10.86
CA ALA A 208 -11.66 -9.65 10.09
C ALA A 208 -10.39 -9.58 9.21
N LYS A 209 -9.25 -10.10 9.70
CA LYS A 209 -8.03 -10.22 8.87
C LYS A 209 -8.27 -11.13 7.66
N ALA A 210 -8.83 -12.33 7.88
CA ALA A 210 -9.11 -13.26 6.80
C ALA A 210 -10.09 -12.67 5.79
N TRP A 211 -11.13 -11.99 6.27
CA TRP A 211 -12.11 -11.31 5.43
C TRP A 211 -11.47 -10.21 4.58
N LEU A 212 -10.67 -9.33 5.18
CA LEU A 212 -9.96 -8.26 4.47
C LEU A 212 -9.07 -8.84 3.36
N MET A 213 -8.32 -9.89 3.67
CA MET A 213 -7.40 -10.50 2.70
C MET A 213 -8.15 -11.15 1.54
N ASN A 214 -9.30 -11.76 1.79
CA ASN A 214 -10.15 -12.29 0.72
C ASN A 214 -10.77 -11.17 -0.13
N PHE A 215 -11.24 -10.09 0.51
CA PHE A 215 -11.75 -8.91 -0.19
C PHE A 215 -10.69 -8.32 -1.13
N LEU A 216 -9.46 -8.15 -0.64
CA LEU A 216 -8.35 -7.63 -1.45
C LEU A 216 -8.00 -8.59 -2.58
N ARG A 217 -8.04 -9.91 -2.37
CA ARG A 217 -7.78 -10.91 -3.41
C ARG A 217 -8.79 -10.82 -4.56
N GLU A 218 -10.07 -10.65 -4.26
CA GLU A 218 -11.15 -10.60 -5.26
C GLU A 218 -11.27 -9.24 -5.96
N SER A 219 -10.70 -8.19 -5.35
CA SER A 219 -10.75 -6.84 -5.91
C SER A 219 -9.99 -6.72 -7.24
N ARG A 220 -10.60 -6.01 -8.19
CA ARG A 220 -9.96 -5.63 -9.46
C ARG A 220 -8.98 -4.46 -9.32
N ALA A 221 -9.04 -3.74 -8.19
CA ALA A 221 -8.13 -2.65 -7.92
C ALA A 221 -6.68 -3.14 -7.84
N ALA A 222 -5.74 -2.29 -8.20
CA ALA A 222 -4.36 -2.48 -7.80
C ALA A 222 -4.22 -2.24 -6.30
N VAL A 223 -3.44 -3.06 -5.61
CA VAL A 223 -3.24 -2.95 -4.16
C VAL A 223 -1.75 -2.93 -3.85
N ILE A 224 -1.29 -1.94 -3.09
CA ILE A 224 0.01 -1.98 -2.40
C ILE A 224 -0.26 -2.07 -0.91
N VAL A 225 0.19 -3.15 -0.28
CA VAL A 225 -0.05 -3.40 1.15
C VAL A 225 1.25 -3.61 1.90
N VAL A 226 1.42 -2.84 2.99
CA VAL A 226 2.41 -3.11 4.04
C VAL A 226 1.70 -3.91 5.11
N SER A 227 2.15 -5.14 5.37
CA SER A 227 1.61 -5.97 6.45
C SER A 227 2.60 -7.03 6.85
N HIS A 228 2.53 -7.47 8.10
CA HIS A 228 3.18 -8.69 8.56
C HIS A 228 2.41 -9.97 8.19
N ASP A 229 1.14 -9.85 7.81
CA ASP A 229 0.21 -10.95 7.54
C ASP A 229 0.11 -11.30 6.04
N LEU A 230 1.10 -10.92 5.21
CA LEU A 230 1.07 -11.13 3.74
C LEU A 230 0.89 -12.59 3.32
N VAL A 231 1.15 -13.55 4.21
CA VAL A 231 0.89 -14.99 3.97
C VAL A 231 -0.59 -15.24 3.67
N LEU A 232 -1.51 -14.49 4.29
CA LEU A 232 -2.95 -14.61 4.03
C LEU A 232 -3.34 -14.14 2.62
N LEU A 233 -2.52 -13.28 2.02
CA LEU A 233 -2.70 -12.77 0.65
C LEU A 233 -1.80 -13.50 -0.37
N ASP A 234 -1.02 -14.50 0.04
CA ASP A 234 0.10 -15.04 -0.74
C ASP A 234 -0.26 -15.44 -2.18
N ALA A 235 -1.35 -16.20 -2.34
CA ALA A 235 -1.83 -16.66 -3.64
C ALA A 235 -2.27 -15.53 -4.58
N ALA A 236 -2.65 -14.38 -4.02
CA ALA A 236 -3.05 -13.21 -4.80
C ALA A 236 -1.87 -12.28 -5.12
N ILE A 237 -0.78 -12.35 -4.32
CA ILE A 237 0.38 -11.49 -4.48
C ILE A 237 1.07 -11.80 -5.81
N THR A 238 1.10 -10.79 -6.67
CA THR A 238 1.75 -10.81 -7.98
C THR A 238 3.25 -10.52 -7.88
N ARG A 239 3.63 -9.67 -6.91
CA ARG A 239 5.01 -9.23 -6.69
C ARG A 239 5.21 -8.65 -5.29
N VAL A 240 6.46 -8.62 -4.86
CA VAL A 240 6.92 -8.05 -3.59
C VAL A 240 7.95 -6.96 -3.85
N LEU A 241 7.70 -5.76 -3.34
CA LEU A 241 8.68 -4.68 -3.29
C LEU A 241 9.39 -4.75 -1.94
N HIS A 242 10.68 -5.05 -1.96
CA HIS A 242 11.51 -5.08 -0.76
C HIS A 242 12.31 -3.78 -0.64
N LEU A 243 12.04 -3.02 0.40
CA LEU A 243 12.78 -1.83 0.79
C LEU A 243 13.83 -2.18 1.86
N ASP A 244 15.10 -2.15 1.49
CA ASP A 244 16.23 -2.43 2.38
C ASP A 244 17.41 -1.50 2.09
N ALA A 245 18.05 -1.01 3.17
CA ALA A 245 19.21 -0.11 3.10
C ALA A 245 19.09 1.05 2.08
N GLY A 246 17.90 1.67 1.98
CA GLY A 246 17.66 2.80 1.07
C GLY A 246 17.47 2.41 -0.40
N ARG A 247 17.42 1.13 -0.72
CA ARG A 247 17.18 0.61 -2.08
C ARG A 247 15.88 -0.18 -2.14
N MET A 248 15.25 -0.14 -3.31
CA MET A 248 14.09 -0.95 -3.61
C MET A 248 14.47 -2.09 -4.55
N ILE A 249 14.11 -3.32 -4.17
CA ILE A 249 14.31 -4.52 -4.98
C ILE A 249 12.93 -5.14 -5.24
N GLU A 250 12.59 -5.33 -6.51
CA GLU A 250 11.36 -5.99 -6.93
C GLU A 250 11.58 -7.49 -7.08
N TYR A 251 10.71 -8.28 -6.45
CA TYR A 251 10.63 -9.73 -6.62
C TYR A 251 9.29 -10.07 -7.26
N ARG A 252 9.32 -10.75 -8.40
CA ARG A 252 8.10 -11.25 -9.06
C ARG A 252 7.69 -12.59 -8.45
N GLY A 253 6.39 -12.79 -8.31
CA GLY A 253 5.82 -14.00 -7.70
C GLY A 253 5.24 -13.75 -6.31
N THR A 254 4.89 -14.85 -5.65
CA THR A 254 4.19 -14.81 -4.36
C THR A 254 5.12 -14.41 -3.21
N TYR A 255 4.54 -14.06 -2.06
CA TYR A 255 5.30 -13.74 -0.86
C TYR A 255 6.10 -14.94 -0.33
N THR A 256 5.58 -16.17 -0.45
CA THR A 256 6.29 -17.40 -0.11
C THR A 256 7.54 -17.58 -0.98
N GLN A 257 7.43 -17.36 -2.30
CA GLN A 257 8.57 -17.42 -3.22
C GLN A 257 9.62 -16.36 -2.89
N TYR A 258 9.19 -15.13 -2.58
CA TYR A 258 10.05 -14.08 -2.08
C TYR A 258 10.83 -14.51 -0.81
N ARG A 259 10.13 -15.07 0.19
CA ARG A 259 10.77 -15.51 1.45
C ARG A 259 11.81 -16.59 1.21
N GLN A 260 11.55 -17.54 0.32
CA GLN A 260 12.51 -18.58 -0.04
C GLN A 260 13.74 -18.01 -0.75
N ALA A 261 13.53 -17.12 -1.73
CA ALA A 261 14.61 -16.44 -2.44
C ALA A 261 15.50 -15.63 -1.48
N ARG A 262 14.88 -14.90 -0.53
CA ARG A 262 15.60 -14.16 0.52
C ARG A 262 16.40 -15.05 1.45
N ALA A 263 15.82 -16.14 1.93
CA ALA A 263 16.51 -17.06 2.82
C ALA A 263 17.73 -17.71 2.14
N LEU A 264 17.64 -18.02 0.84
CA LEU A 264 18.76 -18.55 0.07
C LEU A 264 19.86 -17.50 -0.11
N GLU A 265 19.48 -16.26 -0.41
CA GLU A 265 20.42 -15.15 -0.58
C GLU A 265 21.15 -14.82 0.73
N GLU A 266 20.43 -14.73 1.85
CA GLU A 266 21.02 -14.49 3.17
C GLU A 266 22.00 -15.59 3.57
N LYS A 267 21.68 -16.86 3.29
CA LYS A 267 22.61 -17.98 3.48
C LYS A 267 23.87 -17.85 2.62
N ARG A 268 23.73 -17.45 1.35
CA ARG A 268 24.88 -17.24 0.45
C ARG A 268 25.78 -16.11 0.93
N VAL A 269 25.21 -14.97 1.30
CA VAL A 269 25.94 -13.81 1.82
C VAL A 269 26.67 -14.17 3.12
N THR A 270 26.00 -14.86 4.03
CA THR A 270 26.59 -15.26 5.33
C THR A 270 27.73 -16.27 5.12
N ALA A 271 27.56 -17.25 4.23
CA ALA A 271 28.60 -18.22 3.90
C ALA A 271 29.82 -17.56 3.24
N LEU A 272 29.60 -16.57 2.38
CA LEU A 272 30.68 -15.81 1.76
C LEU A 272 31.44 -14.96 2.79
N ALA A 273 30.72 -14.25 3.66
CA ALA A 273 31.31 -13.46 4.74
C ALA A 273 32.15 -14.32 5.69
N GLY A 274 31.64 -15.49 6.09
CA GLY A 274 32.39 -16.43 6.94
C GLY A 274 33.66 -16.97 6.25
N ARG A 275 33.61 -17.23 4.94
CA ARG A 275 34.81 -17.61 4.17
C ARG A 275 35.84 -16.48 4.11
N GLN A 276 35.40 -15.24 3.88
CA GLN A 276 36.28 -14.07 3.88
C GLN A 276 36.93 -13.86 5.26
N GLU A 277 36.16 -13.99 6.33
CA GLU A 277 36.67 -13.83 7.69
C GLU A 277 37.70 -14.92 8.06
N ALA A 278 37.44 -16.18 7.67
CA ALA A 278 38.39 -17.27 7.83
C ALA A 278 39.70 -17.03 7.06
N GLU A 279 39.61 -16.51 5.84
CA GLU A 279 40.79 -16.18 5.03
C GLU A 279 41.59 -15.01 5.60
N ILE A 280 40.91 -13.94 6.04
CA ILE A 280 41.56 -12.81 6.74
C ILE A 280 42.30 -13.29 7.98
N LYS A 281 41.68 -14.15 8.79
CA LYS A 281 42.29 -14.74 9.98
C LYS A 281 43.51 -15.60 9.63
N ARG A 282 43.46 -16.37 8.55
CA ARG A 282 44.59 -17.18 8.08
C ARG A 282 45.76 -16.31 7.65
N LEU A 283 45.50 -15.27 6.86
CA LEU A 283 46.51 -14.32 6.38
C LEU A 283 47.11 -13.51 7.53
N SER A 284 46.30 -13.10 8.52
CA SER A 284 46.79 -12.36 9.69
C SER A 284 47.75 -13.21 10.54
N VAL A 285 47.43 -14.48 10.77
CA VAL A 285 48.31 -15.43 11.48
C VAL A 285 49.61 -15.64 10.71
N LEU A 286 49.54 -15.83 9.39
CA LEU A 286 50.74 -15.99 8.55
C LEU A 286 51.64 -14.74 8.61
N ALA A 287 51.05 -13.56 8.50
CA ALA A 287 51.77 -12.28 8.60
C ALA A 287 52.45 -12.10 9.96
N GLU A 288 51.78 -12.51 11.05
CA GLU A 288 52.36 -12.44 12.40
C GLU A 288 53.55 -13.40 12.57
N VAL A 289 53.43 -14.64 12.08
CA VAL A 289 54.53 -15.62 12.08
C VAL A 289 55.73 -15.08 11.30
N MET A 290 55.50 -14.53 10.11
CA MET A 290 56.54 -13.94 9.28
C MET A 290 57.24 -12.79 10.02
N ARG A 291 56.49 -11.84 10.61
CA ARG A 291 57.07 -10.74 11.41
C ARG A 291 57.95 -11.24 12.56
N ARG A 292 57.51 -12.26 13.30
CA ARG A 292 58.31 -12.85 14.38
C ARG A 292 59.60 -13.49 13.87
N GLN A 293 59.54 -14.16 12.72
CA GLN A 293 60.73 -14.75 12.08
C GLN A 293 61.70 -13.68 11.57
N THR A 294 61.22 -12.60 10.95
CA THR A 294 62.08 -11.49 10.50
C THR A 294 62.74 -10.79 11.69
N ALA A 295 62.00 -10.53 12.76
CA ALA A 295 62.54 -9.93 13.99
C ALA A 295 63.58 -10.84 14.68
N LYS A 296 63.37 -12.16 14.65
CA LYS A 296 64.36 -13.12 15.17
C LYS A 296 65.64 -13.12 14.34
N ARG A 297 65.52 -13.15 13.00
CA ARG A 297 66.67 -13.09 12.08
C ARG A 297 67.46 -11.79 12.21
N ALA A 298 66.78 -10.65 12.40
CA ALA A 298 67.41 -9.35 12.60
C ALA A 298 68.10 -9.19 13.97
N ARG A 299 67.80 -10.03 14.97
CA ARG A 299 68.49 -10.06 16.27
C ARG A 299 69.70 -11.01 16.29
N THR A 300 69.76 -11.94 15.35
CA THR A 300 70.85 -12.93 15.24
C THR A 300 71.88 -12.57 14.17
N ALA A 301 71.67 -11.48 13.44
CA ALA A 301 72.62 -10.86 12.53
C ALA A 301 73.22 -9.63 13.20
#